data_AF-A0A6G3PP98-F1
#
_entry.id   AF-A0A6G3PP98-F1
#
_cell.length_a   1.000
_cell.length_b   1.000
_cell.length_c   1.000
_cell.angle_alpha   90.00
_cell.angle_beta   90.00
_cell.angle_gamma   90.00
#
_symmetry.space_group_name_H-M   'P 1'
#
loop_
_entity.id
_entity.type
_entity.pdbx_description
1 polymer ?
#
loop_
_entity_poly.entity_id
_entity_poly.type
_entity_poly.pdbx_seq_one_letter_code
_entity_poly.pdbx_strand_id
1 'polypeptide(L)'
;MSEATDRPVDGDAWADACAEDLASEQARRRARYGPPPGSAAEELRKLVDAVADKVSSLQTPLLGIAAQGAVQQAIRQARSAVEPVIERNPQVFDHLAAAGSELLAAYRSAVEGQESRWTRTTDGASGSSRPAEKPADDPADPRDEGPSGTERIDLD
;
A
#
# COMPACT_ATOMS: atom_id res chain seq x y z
N MET A 1 -57.44 -10.97 1.65
CA MET A 1 -56.59 -11.78 2.55
C MET A 1 -55.23 -11.11 2.58
N SER A 2 -55.03 -10.13 3.47
CA SER A 2 -53.73 -9.49 3.65
C SER A 2 -53.05 -10.19 4.81
N GLU A 3 -52.22 -11.17 4.50
CA GLU A 3 -51.36 -11.80 5.49
C GLU A 3 -50.18 -10.85 5.72
N ALA A 4 -50.29 -10.04 6.78
CA ALA A 4 -49.18 -9.24 7.25
C ALA A 4 -48.09 -10.20 7.74
N THR A 5 -46.95 -10.22 7.07
CA THR A 5 -45.75 -10.91 7.54
C THR A 5 -45.22 -10.19 8.77
N ASP A 6 -45.85 -10.42 9.91
CA ASP A 6 -45.36 -10.08 11.24
C ASP A 6 -44.28 -11.09 11.62
N ARG A 7 -43.14 -11.03 10.92
CA ARG A 7 -41.91 -11.67 11.36
C ARG A 7 -41.05 -10.55 11.94
N PRO A 8 -40.65 -10.61 13.22
CA PRO A 8 -39.70 -9.65 13.74
C PRO A 8 -38.45 -9.73 12.87
N VAL A 9 -38.13 -8.62 12.20
CA VAL A 9 -36.87 -8.49 11.47
C VAL A 9 -35.83 -8.32 12.55
N ASP A 10 -35.13 -9.40 12.90
CA ASP A 10 -34.05 -9.33 13.88
C ASP A 10 -33.01 -8.34 13.32
N GLY A 11 -32.90 -7.18 13.96
CA GLY A 11 -32.12 -6.05 13.45
C GLY A 11 -30.62 -6.33 13.40
N ASP A 12 -30.20 -7.41 14.05
CA ASP A 12 -28.83 -7.89 14.19
C ASP A 12 -28.49 -9.08 13.27
N ALA A 13 -29.46 -9.78 12.68
CA ALA A 13 -29.18 -10.97 11.85
C ALA A 13 -28.22 -10.70 10.68
N TRP A 14 -28.28 -9.50 10.09
CA TRP A 14 -27.32 -9.08 9.06
C TRP A 14 -25.93 -8.78 9.66
N ALA A 15 -25.89 -8.12 10.82
CA ALA A 15 -24.64 -7.83 11.51
C ALA A 15 -23.92 -9.12 11.94
N ASP A 16 -24.67 -10.11 12.41
CA ASP A 16 -24.16 -11.42 12.80
C ASP A 16 -23.62 -12.21 11.61
N ALA A 17 -24.37 -12.22 10.49
CA ALA A 17 -23.90 -12.85 9.26
C ALA A 17 -22.62 -12.20 8.73
N CYS A 18 -22.53 -10.86 8.78
CA CYS A 18 -21.31 -10.14 8.41
C CYS A 18 -20.15 -10.41 9.37
N ALA A 19 -20.42 -10.55 10.67
CA ALA A 19 -19.41 -10.89 11.66
C ALA A 19 -18.85 -12.31 11.45
N GLU A 20 -19.72 -13.29 11.12
CA GLU A 20 -19.33 -14.66 10.81
C GLU A 20 -18.48 -14.76 9.53
N ASP A 21 -18.88 -14.04 8.47
CA ASP A 21 -18.12 -13.98 7.22
C ASP A 21 -16.74 -13.35 7.43
N LEU A 22 -16.69 -12.23 8.17
CA LEU A 22 -15.44 -11.56 8.51
C LEU A 22 -14.51 -12.46 9.34
N ALA A 23 -15.05 -13.20 10.32
CA ALA A 23 -14.27 -14.14 11.12
C ALA A 23 -13.71 -15.30 10.27
N SER A 24 -14.49 -15.81 9.33
CA SER A 24 -14.10 -16.85 8.39
C SER A 24 -12.97 -16.40 7.46
N GLU A 25 -13.06 -15.18 6.92
CA GLU A 25 -12.01 -14.60 6.10
C GLU A 25 -10.74 -14.29 6.90
N GLN A 26 -10.87 -13.80 8.14
CA GLN A 26 -9.71 -13.64 9.02
C GLN A 26 -9.01 -14.97 9.31
N ALA A 27 -9.77 -16.06 9.50
CA ALA A 27 -9.20 -17.39 9.72
C ALA A 27 -8.44 -17.91 8.49
N ARG A 28 -9.01 -17.73 7.28
CA ARG A 28 -8.34 -18.06 6.02
C ARG A 28 -7.05 -17.26 5.82
N ARG A 29 -7.08 -15.96 6.11
CA ARG A 29 -5.89 -15.10 6.05
C ARG A 29 -4.82 -15.55 7.04
N ARG A 30 -5.19 -15.88 8.27
CA ARG A 30 -4.26 -16.42 9.28
C ARG A 30 -3.61 -17.72 8.83
N ALA A 31 -4.37 -18.63 8.21
CA ALA A 31 -3.84 -19.87 7.68
C ALA A 31 -2.85 -19.67 6.51
N ARG A 32 -3.11 -18.68 5.65
CA ARG A 32 -2.29 -18.42 4.46
C ARG A 32 -1.06 -17.54 4.72
N TYR A 33 -1.17 -16.55 5.60
CA TYR A 33 -0.16 -15.51 5.80
C TYR A 33 0.48 -15.54 7.20
N GLY A 34 0.02 -16.42 8.09
CA GLY A 34 0.53 -16.55 9.45
C GLY A 34 -0.25 -15.73 10.49
N PRO A 35 0.19 -15.72 11.75
CA PRO A 35 -0.45 -14.96 12.82
C PRO A 35 -0.56 -13.48 12.43
N PRO A 36 -1.65 -12.79 12.80
CA PRO A 36 -1.73 -11.37 12.58
C PRO A 36 -0.58 -10.70 13.34
N PRO A 37 -0.04 -9.59 12.84
CA PRO A 37 0.92 -8.80 13.60
C PRO A 37 0.35 -8.44 14.97
N GLY A 38 1.21 -8.09 15.93
CA GLY A 38 0.79 -7.63 17.24
C GLY A 38 -0.10 -6.38 17.14
N SER A 39 -0.50 -5.83 18.28
CA SER A 39 -1.26 -4.57 18.25
C SER A 39 -0.53 -3.51 17.41
N ALA A 40 -1.26 -2.62 16.72
CA ALA A 40 -0.65 -1.57 15.89
C ALA A 40 0.38 -0.73 16.68
N ALA A 41 0.12 -0.52 17.97
CA ALA A 41 1.03 0.14 18.88
C ALA A 41 2.33 -0.65 19.14
N GLU A 42 2.27 -1.98 19.24
CA GLU A 42 3.45 -2.83 19.36
C GLU A 42 4.27 -2.89 18.07
N GLU A 43 3.61 -2.98 16.92
CA GLU A 43 4.32 -2.94 15.64
C GLU A 43 4.97 -1.58 15.37
N LEU A 44 4.31 -0.48 15.75
CA LEU A 44 4.93 0.84 15.70
C LEU A 44 6.16 0.93 16.61
N ARG A 45 6.07 0.40 17.85
CA ARG A 45 7.23 0.33 18.75
C ARG A 45 8.39 -0.45 18.11
N LYS A 46 8.11 -1.64 17.55
CA LYS A 46 9.12 -2.45 16.86
C LYS A 46 9.75 -1.71 15.66
N LEU A 47 8.93 -1.00 14.87
CA LEU A 47 9.42 -0.20 13.75
C LEU A 47 10.34 0.93 14.24
N VAL A 48 9.93 1.67 15.26
CA VAL A 48 10.73 2.74 15.86
C VAL A 48 12.04 2.20 16.41
N ASP A 49 12.02 1.06 17.10
CA ASP A 49 13.22 0.40 17.62
C ASP A 49 14.15 -0.04 16.49
N ALA A 50 13.62 -0.67 15.43
CA ALA A 50 14.41 -1.09 14.26
C ALA A 50 15.04 0.11 13.52
N VAL A 51 14.31 1.22 13.42
CA VAL A 51 14.83 2.48 12.85
C VAL A 51 15.91 3.07 13.76
N ALA A 52 15.71 3.10 15.08
CA ALA A 52 16.69 3.59 16.04
C ALA A 52 17.98 2.76 16.02
N ASP A 53 17.87 1.44 15.95
CA ASP A 53 19.01 0.53 15.79
C ASP A 53 19.74 0.80 14.48
N LYS A 54 19.01 1.00 13.37
CA LYS A 54 19.62 1.30 12.08
C LYS A 54 20.35 2.65 12.08
N VAL A 55 19.73 3.68 12.65
CA VAL A 55 20.36 5.01 12.80
C VAL A 55 21.59 4.91 13.69
N SER A 56 21.52 4.17 14.80
CA SER A 56 22.66 3.95 15.70
C SER A 56 23.80 3.19 15.00
N SER A 57 23.47 2.22 14.13
CA SER A 57 24.47 1.49 13.32
C SER A 57 25.18 2.38 12.30
N LEU A 58 24.54 3.48 11.87
CA LEU A 58 25.13 4.49 10.98
C LEU A 58 25.94 5.54 11.78
N GLN A 59 25.70 5.65 13.09
CA GLN A 59 26.38 6.57 14.00
C GLN A 59 27.72 6.01 14.55
N THR A 60 28.58 5.49 13.69
CA THR A 60 30.00 5.24 14.05
C THR A 60 30.89 6.39 13.55
N PRO A 61 32.09 6.59 14.12
CA PRO A 61 32.58 7.72 14.95
C PRO A 61 32.64 9.13 14.30
N LEU A 62 32.02 9.36 13.16
CA LEU A 62 32.07 10.62 12.42
C LEU A 62 31.23 11.74 13.06
N LEU A 63 30.35 11.40 14.01
CA LEU A 63 29.55 12.35 14.78
C LEU A 63 30.05 12.35 16.22
N GLY A 64 30.98 13.25 16.53
CA GLY A 64 31.58 13.38 17.86
C GLY A 64 30.55 13.55 18.99
N ILE A 65 31.02 13.38 20.24
CA ILE A 65 30.25 13.29 21.50
C ILE A 65 29.10 14.32 21.64
N ALA A 66 29.22 15.52 21.06
CA ALA A 66 28.18 16.54 21.07
C ALA A 66 26.92 16.20 20.26
N ALA A 67 27.06 15.47 19.15
CA ALA A 67 25.93 15.09 18.28
C ALA A 67 25.08 13.95 18.89
N GLN A 68 25.71 13.05 19.64
CA GLN A 68 25.00 11.95 20.33
C GLN A 68 24.03 12.47 21.40
N GLY A 69 24.40 13.53 22.13
CA GLY A 69 23.54 14.18 23.12
C GLY A 69 22.29 14.82 22.50
N ALA A 70 22.44 15.49 21.35
CA ALA A 70 21.33 16.10 20.63
C ALA A 70 20.32 15.06 20.09
N VAL A 71 20.82 13.93 19.59
CA VAL A 71 19.97 12.82 19.13
C VAL A 71 19.20 12.20 20.29
N GLN A 72 19.86 11.93 21.41
CA GLN A 72 19.19 11.40 22.61
C GLN A 72 18.16 12.37 23.21
N GLN A 73 18.41 13.67 23.10
CA GLN A 73 17.45 14.71 23.47
C GLN A 73 16.24 14.70 22.53
N ALA A 74 16.47 14.62 21.21
CA ALA A 74 15.41 14.57 20.21
C ALA A 74 14.53 13.32 20.35
N ILE A 75 15.14 12.14 20.62
CA ILE A 75 14.41 10.90 20.88
C ILE A 75 13.51 11.04 22.11
N ARG A 76 14.03 11.61 23.21
CA ARG A 76 13.25 11.82 24.44
C ARG A 76 12.10 12.79 24.24
N GLN A 77 12.33 13.89 23.51
CA GLN A 77 11.28 14.85 23.18
C GLN A 77 10.21 14.23 22.30
N ALA A 78 10.59 13.49 21.25
CA ALA A 78 9.66 12.76 20.40
C ALA A 78 8.81 11.77 21.21
N ARG A 79 9.43 10.99 22.11
CA ARG A 79 8.70 10.05 22.99
C ARG A 79 7.68 10.77 23.86
N SER A 80 8.08 11.88 24.50
CA SER A 80 7.19 12.66 25.37
C SER A 80 6.02 13.31 24.64
N ALA A 81 6.18 13.63 23.35
CA ALA A 81 5.12 14.20 22.53
C ALA A 81 4.15 13.13 21.99
N VAL A 82 4.65 11.90 21.79
CA VAL A 82 3.88 10.80 21.20
C VAL A 82 3.10 10.01 22.25
N GLU A 83 3.64 9.82 23.46
CA GLU A 83 2.96 9.07 24.53
C GLU A 83 1.51 9.56 24.79
N PRO A 84 1.22 10.88 24.90
CA PRO A 84 -0.13 11.37 25.12
C PRO A 84 -1.07 11.18 23.92
N VAL A 85 -0.50 11.06 22.72
CA VAL A 85 -1.26 10.85 21.47
C VAL A 85 -1.62 9.38 21.31
N ILE A 86 -0.72 8.47 21.71
CA ILE A 86 -1.00 7.03 21.81
C ILE A 86 -2.16 6.79 22.77
N GLU A 87 -2.11 7.38 23.96
CA GLU A 87 -3.16 7.19 24.97
C GLU A 87 -4.52 7.79 24.55
N ARG A 88 -4.52 8.93 23.85
CA ARG A 88 -5.76 9.64 23.47
C ARG A 88 -6.37 9.19 22.14
N ASN A 89 -5.58 8.68 21.20
CA ASN A 89 -6.02 8.45 19.83
C ASN A 89 -5.48 7.13 19.26
N PRO A 90 -5.86 5.97 19.83
CA PRO A 90 -5.36 4.67 19.38
C PRO A 90 -5.69 4.39 17.90
N GLN A 91 -6.88 4.77 17.44
CA GLN A 91 -7.33 4.57 16.05
C GLN A 91 -6.50 5.31 14.98
N VAL A 92 -5.75 6.36 15.36
CA VAL A 92 -4.85 7.06 14.42
C VAL A 92 -3.70 6.14 14.00
N PHE A 93 -3.27 5.25 14.88
CA PHE A 93 -2.19 4.30 14.60
C PHE A 93 -2.63 3.21 13.63
N ASP A 94 -3.90 2.79 13.68
CA ASP A 94 -4.45 1.87 12.69
C ASP A 94 -4.47 2.49 11.28
N HIS A 95 -4.80 3.79 11.18
CA HIS A 95 -4.78 4.52 9.91
C HIS A 95 -3.36 4.73 9.40
N LEU A 96 -2.42 5.06 10.28
CA LEU A 96 -1.00 5.18 9.93
C LEU A 96 -0.42 3.84 9.47
N ALA A 97 -0.78 2.73 10.12
CA ALA A 97 -0.36 1.40 9.71
C ALA A 97 -0.92 1.03 8.33
N ALA A 98 -2.22 1.29 8.09
CA ALA A 98 -2.84 1.10 6.79
C ALA A 98 -2.15 1.92 5.69
N ALA A 99 -1.99 3.23 5.91
CA ALA A 99 -1.32 4.13 4.97
C ALA A 99 0.16 3.75 4.71
N GLY A 100 0.88 3.30 5.74
CA GLY A 100 2.25 2.81 5.60
C GLY A 100 2.34 1.55 4.73
N SER A 101 1.37 0.64 4.85
CA SER A 101 1.31 -0.57 4.02
C SER A 101 1.04 -0.24 2.54
N GLU A 102 0.18 0.75 2.27
CA GLU A 102 -0.07 1.25 0.92
C GLU A 102 1.18 1.92 0.33
N LEU A 103 1.90 2.72 1.12
CA LEU A 103 3.14 3.35 0.68
C LEU A 103 4.21 2.30 0.31
N LEU A 104 4.37 1.24 1.12
CA LEU A 104 5.27 0.12 0.81
C LEU A 104 4.84 -0.68 -0.42
N ALA A 105 3.54 -0.88 -0.61
CA ALA A 105 2.99 -1.53 -1.80
C ALA A 105 3.27 -0.69 -3.06
N ALA A 106 3.03 0.62 -3.00
CA ALA A 106 3.31 1.55 -4.08
C ALA A 106 4.82 1.58 -4.43
N TYR A 107 5.69 1.62 -3.42
CA TYR A 107 7.14 1.56 -3.64
C TYR A 107 7.56 0.26 -4.34
N ARG A 108 7.09 -0.91 -3.86
CA ARG A 108 7.39 -2.19 -4.51
C ARG A 108 6.89 -2.23 -5.95
N SER A 109 5.65 -1.79 -6.21
CA SER A 109 5.10 -1.70 -7.56
C SER A 109 5.94 -0.78 -8.47
N ALA A 110 6.40 0.36 -7.94
CA ALA A 110 7.27 1.26 -8.69
C ALA A 110 8.61 0.61 -9.02
N VAL A 111 9.23 -0.12 -8.08
CA VAL A 111 10.50 -0.84 -8.28
C VAL A 111 10.34 -2.00 -9.25
N GLU A 112 9.35 -2.87 -9.07
CA GLU A 112 9.04 -3.99 -9.98
C GLU A 112 8.77 -3.48 -11.41
N GLY A 113 8.10 -2.32 -11.53
CA GLY A 113 7.88 -1.63 -12.80
C GLY A 113 9.18 -1.12 -13.44
N GLN A 114 10.18 -0.68 -12.65
CA GLN A 114 11.51 -0.33 -13.17
C GLN A 114 12.29 -1.56 -13.62
N GLU A 115 12.29 -2.63 -12.81
CA GLU A 115 12.98 -3.88 -13.13
C GLU A 115 12.43 -4.50 -14.42
N SER A 116 11.11 -4.56 -14.56
CA SER A 116 10.43 -5.08 -15.75
C SER A 116 10.74 -4.29 -17.03
N ARG A 117 10.97 -2.97 -16.92
CA ARG A 117 11.28 -2.13 -18.08
C ARG A 117 12.70 -2.37 -18.60
N TRP A 118 13.68 -2.56 -17.72
CA TRP A 118 15.05 -2.78 -18.15
C TRP A 118 15.31 -4.23 -18.59
N THR A 119 14.65 -5.23 -18.00
CA THR A 119 14.76 -6.63 -18.44
C THR A 119 14.08 -6.89 -19.79
N ARG A 120 12.97 -6.19 -20.09
CA ARG A 120 12.30 -6.30 -21.40
C ARG A 120 13.14 -5.74 -22.55
N THR A 121 14.06 -4.82 -22.27
CA THR A 121 14.94 -4.24 -23.31
C THR A 121 16.03 -5.22 -23.75
N THR A 122 16.38 -6.23 -22.93
CA THR A 122 17.42 -7.21 -23.26
C THR A 122 16.91 -8.37 -24.12
N ASP A 123 15.62 -8.70 -24.05
CA ASP A 123 15.02 -9.79 -24.85
C ASP A 123 14.63 -9.35 -26.28
N GLY A 124 14.61 -8.05 -26.56
CA GLY A 124 14.25 -7.50 -27.88
C GLY A 124 15.42 -7.30 -28.87
N ALA A 125 16.66 -7.58 -28.47
CA ALA A 125 17.86 -7.25 -29.27
C ALA A 125 18.39 -8.42 -30.14
N SER A 126 17.76 -9.60 -30.12
CA SER A 126 18.13 -10.73 -30.98
C SER A 126 16.99 -11.09 -31.92
N GLY A 127 16.96 -10.47 -33.11
CA GLY A 127 15.95 -10.80 -34.12
C GLY A 127 15.85 -9.81 -35.28
N SER A 128 16.96 -9.47 -35.93
CA SER A 128 16.93 -8.72 -37.20
C SER A 128 16.97 -9.67 -38.41
N SER A 129 16.03 -9.44 -39.36
CA SER A 129 16.03 -9.73 -40.83
C SER A 129 15.05 -10.84 -41.30
N ARG A 130 13.77 -10.53 -41.63
CA ARG A 130 13.13 -10.18 -42.96
C ARG A 130 12.97 -11.34 -43.98
N PRO A 131 12.03 -11.32 -44.97
CA PRO A 131 11.24 -10.19 -45.50
C PRO A 131 9.72 -10.40 -45.81
N ALA A 132 9.04 -9.26 -45.96
CA ALA A 132 7.89 -8.91 -46.81
C ALA A 132 6.88 -9.99 -47.27
N GLU A 133 5.65 -9.87 -46.77
CA GLU A 133 4.43 -10.13 -47.54
C GLU A 133 3.29 -9.21 -47.05
N LYS A 134 2.86 -8.27 -47.89
CA LYS A 134 1.47 -7.76 -47.93
C LYS A 134 0.80 -8.55 -49.08
N PRO A 135 -0.53 -8.82 -49.11
CA PRO A 135 -1.58 -7.96 -48.57
C PRO A 135 -2.82 -8.68 -47.96
N ALA A 136 -3.61 -7.97 -47.16
CA ALA A 136 -5.09 -7.95 -47.25
C ALA A 136 -5.60 -6.83 -46.33
N ASP A 137 -6.20 -5.80 -46.92
CA ASP A 137 -7.04 -4.83 -46.22
C ASP A 137 -8.21 -5.58 -45.59
N ASP A 138 -8.27 -5.63 -44.26
CA ASP A 138 -9.48 -5.96 -43.51
C ASP A 138 -10.04 -4.66 -42.93
N PRO A 139 -11.14 -4.11 -43.47
CA PRO A 139 -11.66 -2.80 -43.07
C PRO A 139 -12.46 -2.82 -41.74
N ALA A 140 -12.19 -3.77 -40.83
CA ALA A 140 -13.02 -4.00 -39.65
C ALA A 140 -12.23 -4.15 -38.32
N ASP A 141 -11.05 -3.56 -38.17
CA ASP A 141 -10.37 -3.46 -36.86
C ASP A 141 -10.58 -2.08 -36.21
N PRO A 142 -11.40 -1.96 -35.14
CA PRO A 142 -11.75 -0.69 -34.51
C PRO A 142 -10.71 -0.21 -33.49
N ARG A 143 -9.41 -0.47 -33.70
CA ARG A 143 -8.36 -0.19 -32.70
C ARG A 143 -7.35 0.88 -33.08
N ASP A 144 -7.62 1.65 -34.14
CA ASP A 144 -6.73 2.74 -34.58
C ASP A 144 -7.41 4.12 -34.64
N GLU A 145 -8.17 4.45 -33.58
CA GLU A 145 -8.53 5.83 -33.27
C GLU A 145 -7.88 6.23 -31.94
N GLY A 146 -6.61 6.59 -32.00
CA GLY A 146 -6.00 7.45 -30.98
C GLY A 146 -6.63 8.85 -31.04
N PRO A 147 -6.76 9.57 -29.91
CA PRO A 147 -7.39 10.89 -29.89
C PRO A 147 -6.60 11.86 -30.78
N SER A 148 -7.21 12.20 -31.91
CA SER A 148 -6.76 13.26 -32.81
C SER A 148 -7.18 14.61 -32.25
N GLY A 149 -6.29 15.60 -32.36
CA GLY A 149 -6.64 17.02 -32.34
C GLY A 149 -6.91 17.66 -30.98
N THR A 150 -5.91 18.37 -30.45
CA THR A 150 -6.16 19.49 -29.54
C THR A 150 -6.82 20.62 -30.32
N GLU A 151 -8.16 20.67 -30.33
CA GLU A 151 -8.88 21.86 -30.76
C GLU A 151 -8.68 22.99 -29.73
N ARG A 152 -8.26 24.16 -30.21
CA ARG A 152 -8.16 25.38 -29.41
C ARG A 152 -9.56 25.97 -29.25
N ILE A 153 -10.01 26.10 -28.00
CA ILE A 153 -11.22 26.82 -27.64
C ILE A 153 -10.89 28.31 -27.69
N ASP A 154 -11.40 29.02 -28.68
CA ASP A 154 -11.45 30.49 -28.67
C ASP A 154 -12.63 30.92 -27.80
N LEU A 155 -12.38 31.86 -26.88
CA LEU A 155 -13.38 32.49 -26.02
C LEU A 155 -13.63 33.91 -26.56
N ASP A 156 -14.81 34.11 -27.11
CA ASP A 156 -15.41 35.39 -27.48
C ASP A 156 -16.02 36.15 -26.28
#